data_AF-A0A918TZB2-F1
#
_entry.id   AF-A0A918TZB2-F1
#
_cell.length_a   1.000
_cell.length_b   1.000
_cell.length_c   1.000
_cell.angle_alpha   90.00
_cell.angle_beta   90.00
_cell.angle_gamma   90.00
#
_symmetry.space_group_name_H-M   'P 1'
#
loop_
_entity.id
_entity.type
_entity.pdbx_description
1 polymer ?
#
loop_
_entity_poly.entity_id
_entity_poly.type
_entity_poly.pdbx_seq_one_letter_code
_entity_poly.pdbx_strand_id
1 'polypeptide(L)'
;MSVEGLKILPAAWSNDAPVLPRPIVPPSKPSLPALMLGRRLLANGMVGSDDLVAALARHHHGQERLEDLLVAHKVLSRAEMTLLKAHIWGLPVIDPISQPPDCRLLDRWGPSLALREMILPWRETGGGTVVIVAEAEVFLRHKSHLEALFGQVMPALASAETIAESVLSLRGAALDRAAQERVDESESCRSLARGALPIWLCLGLLMLMAGLVILPQITLVALTLWAVLTLVLATLLKSAAMLAALFPARREGPRPIIARLPVVSVMVPLYREESIAARLVSRLERLDYPRDLLDILLVVEEDDQITRRALKAAALPRWMRVVVVPQGGLKTKPRALNHALDRCRGSIVGIYDAEDAPDPDQIRKVVARFHARGAEVACLQGILDFYNPTTNWLSRCFTVEYAAWFRLMLPGLARLGLAVPLGGTTLFFRRAALEKLGGWDAHNVTEDADLGMRLARHGYRTELIGTVTGEEANCRVIPWIKQRSRWLKGYMMTYAVHMRSPGLLLRQLGWWKFLGFQVFFLTTLSQFLLAPLLLSFWALPLGFGHPVLAMLPTNAGQWIGWAFLWSEAALLVGGWIGLKLSGQKMSAAWVLMQHLYFPLATLAAYKAFWEMLVKPFYWDKTQHGLFDH
;
A
#
# COMPACT_ATOMS: atom_id res chain seq x y z
N MET A 1 -6.08 33.93 -58.93
CA MET A 1 -4.68 33.46 -58.93
C MET A 1 -4.18 33.50 -57.49
N SER A 2 -3.86 32.30 -56.98
CA SER A 2 -2.99 31.91 -55.84
C SER A 2 -3.06 32.64 -54.49
N VAL A 3 -3.04 31.99 -53.32
CA VAL A 3 -3.23 30.60 -52.84
C VAL A 3 -3.13 30.66 -51.29
N GLU A 4 -4.04 29.94 -50.64
CA GLU A 4 -3.98 29.22 -49.36
C GLU A 4 -3.53 29.87 -48.03
N GLY A 5 -4.45 29.87 -47.07
CA GLY A 5 -4.21 29.88 -45.63
C GLY A 5 -5.30 29.09 -44.91
N LEU A 6 -5.16 27.75 -44.92
CA LEU A 6 -6.09 26.82 -44.28
C LEU A 6 -6.10 26.99 -42.75
N LYS A 7 -7.28 27.26 -42.19
CA LYS A 7 -7.60 27.07 -40.77
C LYS A 7 -7.68 25.57 -40.47
N ILE A 8 -6.77 25.06 -39.64
CA ILE A 8 -6.86 23.70 -39.10
C ILE A 8 -7.41 23.81 -37.66
N LEU A 9 -8.59 23.23 -37.47
CA LEU A 9 -9.25 23.01 -36.18
C LEU A 9 -8.41 22.03 -35.33
N PRO A 10 -8.30 22.20 -34.00
CA PRO A 10 -7.61 21.24 -33.16
C PRO A 10 -8.42 19.93 -33.09
N ALA A 11 -7.76 18.83 -33.47
CA ALA A 11 -8.29 17.48 -33.40
C ALA A 11 -8.73 17.14 -31.98
N ALA A 12 -10.00 16.75 -31.83
CA ALA A 12 -10.53 16.11 -30.64
C ALA A 12 -9.88 14.72 -30.51
N TRP A 13 -9.02 14.55 -29.51
CA TRP A 13 -8.52 13.24 -29.12
C TRP A 13 -9.63 12.53 -28.34
N SER A 14 -10.35 11.63 -29.01
CA SER A 14 -11.25 10.66 -28.39
C SER A 14 -10.41 9.61 -27.64
N ASN A 15 -10.20 9.83 -26.34
CA ASN A 15 -9.69 8.82 -25.42
C ASN A 15 -10.82 7.83 -25.06
N ASP A 16 -11.22 6.99 -26.02
CA ASP A 16 -12.02 5.80 -25.76
C ASP A 16 -11.11 4.71 -25.19
N ALA A 17 -10.75 4.85 -23.91
CA ALA A 17 -10.37 3.70 -23.10
C ALA A 17 -11.64 2.86 -22.88
N PRO A 18 -11.61 1.52 -23.00
CA PRO A 18 -12.79 0.70 -22.75
C PRO A 18 -13.27 0.96 -21.33
N VAL A 19 -14.43 1.61 -21.22
CA VAL A 19 -15.13 1.84 -19.97
C VAL A 19 -15.45 0.46 -19.38
N LEU A 20 -14.70 0.05 -18.36
CA LEU A 20 -14.99 -1.18 -17.62
C LEU A 20 -16.44 -1.10 -17.14
N PRO A 21 -17.28 -2.12 -17.42
CA PRO A 21 -18.66 -2.12 -16.96
C PRO A 21 -18.70 -2.02 -15.43
N ARG A 22 -19.67 -1.25 -14.92
CA ARG A 22 -19.94 -1.13 -13.48
C ARG A 22 -20.05 -2.54 -12.88
N PRO A 23 -19.51 -2.80 -11.68
CA PRO A 23 -19.63 -4.10 -11.04
C PRO A 23 -21.11 -4.43 -10.85
N ILE A 24 -21.55 -5.48 -11.54
CA ILE A 24 -22.90 -6.03 -11.40
C ILE A 24 -23.02 -6.54 -9.97
N VAL A 25 -23.94 -5.96 -9.20
CA VAL A 25 -24.29 -6.43 -7.87
C VAL A 25 -24.74 -7.88 -8.01
N PRO A 26 -24.12 -8.86 -7.31
CA PRO A 26 -24.54 -10.24 -7.43
C PRO A 26 -25.96 -10.36 -6.87
N PRO A 27 -26.93 -10.87 -7.65
CA PRO A 27 -28.18 -11.34 -7.06
C PRO A 27 -27.87 -12.49 -6.10
N SER A 28 -28.53 -12.50 -4.96
CA SER A 28 -28.46 -13.57 -3.98
C SER A 28 -29.12 -14.84 -4.51
N LYS A 29 -28.28 -15.84 -4.83
CA LYS A 29 -28.57 -17.29 -5.04
C LYS A 29 -29.29 -17.69 -6.36
N PRO A 30 -29.09 -18.93 -6.87
CA PRO A 30 -28.79 -20.16 -6.12
C PRO A 30 -27.42 -20.80 -6.42
N SER A 31 -26.61 -20.94 -5.36
CA SER A 31 -25.79 -22.15 -5.23
C SER A 31 -26.72 -23.36 -5.13
N LEU A 32 -26.32 -24.53 -5.61
CA LEU A 32 -27.06 -25.77 -5.29
C LEU A 32 -27.29 -25.82 -3.77
N PRO A 33 -28.53 -26.10 -3.32
CA PRO A 33 -28.79 -26.25 -1.89
C PRO A 33 -27.80 -27.26 -1.31
N ALA A 34 -27.17 -26.94 -0.17
CA ALA A 34 -26.12 -27.78 0.42
C ALA A 34 -26.57 -29.25 0.59
N LEU A 35 -27.86 -29.47 0.86
CA LEU A 35 -28.48 -30.80 0.90
C LEU A 35 -28.44 -31.55 -0.45
N MET A 36 -28.67 -30.85 -1.56
CA MET A 36 -28.68 -31.45 -2.90
C MET A 36 -27.27 -31.83 -3.34
N LEU A 37 -26.29 -30.97 -3.03
CA LEU A 37 -24.88 -31.26 -3.22
C LEU A 37 -24.45 -32.46 -2.35
N GLY A 38 -24.80 -32.45 -1.06
CA GLY A 38 -24.51 -33.54 -0.14
C GLY A 38 -25.09 -34.89 -0.58
N ARG A 39 -26.34 -34.91 -1.07
CA ARG A 39 -26.95 -36.12 -1.63
C ARG A 39 -26.20 -36.66 -2.84
N ARG A 40 -25.75 -35.81 -3.76
CA ARG A 40 -24.97 -36.23 -4.94
C ARG A 40 -23.59 -36.75 -4.55
N LEU A 41 -22.96 -36.14 -3.55
CA LEU A 41 -21.67 -36.57 -3.00
C LEU A 41 -21.75 -37.98 -2.40
N LEU A 42 -22.79 -38.24 -1.60
CA LEU A 42 -23.07 -39.58 -1.05
C LEU A 42 -23.40 -40.59 -2.14
N ALA A 43 -24.28 -40.23 -3.09
CA ALA A 43 -24.72 -41.14 -4.15
C ALA A 43 -23.58 -41.57 -5.08
N ASN A 44 -22.59 -40.70 -5.31
CA ASN A 44 -21.41 -40.98 -6.12
C ASN A 44 -20.27 -41.66 -5.34
N GLY A 45 -20.47 -41.99 -4.05
CA GLY A 45 -19.45 -42.61 -3.19
C GLY A 45 -18.23 -41.72 -2.94
N MET A 46 -18.33 -40.42 -3.18
CA MET A 46 -17.22 -39.48 -3.09
C MET A 46 -16.94 -39.01 -1.65
N VAL A 47 -17.93 -39.12 -0.75
CA VAL A 47 -17.81 -38.71 0.66
C VAL A 47 -18.56 -39.72 1.54
N GLY A 48 -17.96 -40.12 2.67
CA GLY A 48 -18.60 -40.96 3.67
C GLY A 48 -19.78 -40.28 4.37
N SER A 49 -20.73 -41.05 4.88
CA SER A 49 -21.89 -40.50 5.61
C SER A 49 -21.47 -39.63 6.79
N ASP A 50 -20.45 -40.06 7.52
CA ASP A 50 -20.02 -39.41 8.77
C ASP A 50 -19.33 -38.08 8.49
N ASP A 51 -18.47 -38.03 7.47
CA ASP A 51 -17.80 -36.81 7.01
C ASP A 51 -18.79 -35.78 6.47
N LEU A 52 -19.82 -36.23 5.74
CA LEU A 52 -20.85 -35.33 5.22
C LEU A 52 -21.72 -34.76 6.33
N VAL A 53 -22.12 -35.57 7.33
CA VAL A 53 -22.91 -35.10 8.48
C VAL A 53 -22.10 -34.08 9.29
N ALA A 54 -20.82 -34.33 9.53
CA ALA A 54 -19.93 -33.38 10.21
C ALA A 54 -19.80 -32.05 9.44
N ALA A 55 -19.64 -32.12 8.12
CA ALA A 55 -19.56 -30.94 7.27
C ALA A 55 -20.89 -30.17 7.20
N LEU A 56 -22.04 -30.86 7.13
CA LEU A 56 -23.36 -30.23 7.16
C LEU A 56 -23.69 -29.57 8.49
N ALA A 57 -23.32 -30.18 9.62
CA ALA A 57 -23.49 -29.58 10.94
C ALA A 57 -22.70 -28.26 11.06
N ARG A 58 -21.46 -28.24 10.58
CA ARG A 58 -20.64 -27.02 10.54
C ARG A 58 -21.16 -25.98 9.55
N HIS A 59 -21.65 -26.40 8.39
CA HIS A 59 -22.31 -25.52 7.43
C HIS A 59 -23.57 -24.86 8.04
N HIS A 60 -24.30 -25.56 8.92
CA HIS A 60 -25.50 -25.03 9.57
C HIS A 60 -25.17 -24.01 10.66
N HIS A 61 -24.08 -24.22 11.41
CA HIS A 61 -23.64 -23.32 12.48
C HIS A 61 -22.72 -22.18 12.02
N GLY A 62 -22.12 -22.29 10.83
CA GLY A 62 -21.18 -21.32 10.26
C GLY A 62 -21.69 -20.62 9.00
N GLN A 63 -20.95 -19.61 8.53
CA GLN A 63 -21.18 -18.97 7.23
C GLN A 63 -20.47 -19.70 6.07
N GLU A 64 -19.74 -20.78 6.35
CA GLU A 64 -18.90 -21.47 5.37
C GLU A 64 -19.70 -22.41 4.48
N ARG A 65 -19.37 -22.51 3.18
CA ARG A 65 -20.08 -23.41 2.26
C ARG A 65 -19.67 -24.86 2.50
N LEU A 66 -20.59 -25.79 2.25
CA LEU A 66 -20.34 -27.22 2.37
C LEU A 66 -19.13 -27.70 1.54
N GLU A 67 -18.98 -27.20 0.31
CA GLU A 67 -17.84 -27.50 -0.57
C GLU A 67 -16.49 -27.21 0.11
N ASP A 68 -16.42 -26.11 0.85
CA ASP A 68 -15.18 -25.59 1.41
C ASP A 68 -14.77 -26.40 2.62
N LEU A 69 -15.76 -26.80 3.44
CA LEU A 69 -15.54 -27.68 4.57
C LEU A 69 -14.99 -29.03 4.11
N LEU A 70 -15.53 -29.58 3.02
CA LEU A 70 -15.06 -30.86 2.46
C LEU A 70 -13.63 -30.76 1.91
N VAL A 71 -13.29 -29.66 1.24
CA VAL A 71 -11.92 -29.46 0.73
C VAL A 71 -10.93 -29.14 1.85
N ALA A 72 -11.30 -28.29 2.81
CA ALA A 72 -10.44 -27.90 3.93
C ALA A 72 -10.07 -29.08 4.83
N HIS A 73 -11.00 -30.01 5.03
CA HIS A 73 -10.78 -31.24 5.82
C HIS A 73 -10.18 -32.38 5.00
N LYS A 74 -9.74 -32.10 3.76
CA LYS A 74 -9.13 -33.08 2.85
C LYS A 74 -10.02 -34.28 2.54
N VAL A 75 -11.34 -34.12 2.66
CA VAL A 75 -12.33 -35.13 2.28
C VAL A 75 -12.40 -35.22 0.74
N LEU A 76 -12.26 -34.07 0.06
CA LEU A 76 -12.16 -33.99 -1.40
C LEU A 76 -11.00 -33.06 -1.80
N SER A 77 -10.30 -33.43 -2.87
CA SER A 77 -9.38 -32.53 -3.56
C SER A 77 -10.14 -31.50 -4.41
N ARG A 78 -9.47 -30.38 -4.75
CA ARG A 78 -10.03 -29.35 -5.64
C ARG A 78 -10.33 -29.89 -7.05
N ALA A 79 -9.54 -30.86 -7.50
CA ALA A 79 -9.74 -31.51 -8.79
C ALA A 79 -11.02 -32.37 -8.80
N GLU A 80 -11.22 -33.18 -7.74
CA GLU A 80 -12.45 -33.98 -7.57
C GLU A 80 -13.69 -33.08 -7.45
N MET A 81 -13.60 -31.96 -6.73
CA MET A 81 -14.67 -30.98 -6.66
C MET A 81 -15.00 -30.37 -8.03
N THR A 82 -13.99 -30.09 -8.86
CA THR A 82 -14.19 -29.55 -10.22
C THR A 82 -14.88 -30.57 -11.12
N LEU A 83 -14.45 -31.84 -11.08
CA LEU A 83 -15.07 -32.94 -11.82
C LEU A 83 -16.53 -33.16 -11.40
N LEU A 84 -16.82 -33.09 -10.10
CA LEU A 84 -18.18 -33.18 -9.59
C LEU A 84 -19.05 -32.05 -10.13
N LYS A 85 -18.56 -30.80 -10.07
CA LYS A 85 -19.29 -29.64 -10.60
C LYS A 85 -19.54 -29.80 -12.10
N ALA A 86 -18.55 -30.25 -12.86
CA ALA A 86 -18.68 -30.52 -14.28
C ALA A 86 -19.76 -31.56 -14.57
N HIS A 87 -19.79 -32.66 -13.81
CA HIS A 87 -20.83 -33.67 -13.91
C HIS A 87 -22.22 -33.13 -13.56
N ILE A 88 -22.32 -32.30 -12.51
CA ILE A 88 -23.57 -31.69 -12.07
C ILE A 88 -24.16 -30.78 -13.15
N TRP A 89 -23.31 -29.99 -13.81
CA TRP A 89 -23.70 -29.01 -14.82
C TRP A 89 -23.70 -29.58 -16.25
N GLY A 90 -23.26 -30.81 -16.45
CA GLY A 90 -23.14 -31.44 -17.78
C GLY A 90 -22.09 -30.75 -18.66
N LEU A 91 -21.01 -30.23 -18.07
CA LEU A 91 -19.96 -29.48 -18.77
C LEU A 91 -18.68 -30.31 -18.96
N PRO A 92 -17.93 -30.10 -20.06
CA PRO A 92 -16.62 -30.72 -20.22
C PRO A 92 -15.61 -30.08 -19.27
N VAL A 93 -14.67 -30.89 -18.76
CA VAL A 93 -13.47 -30.41 -18.05
C VAL A 93 -12.32 -30.34 -19.03
N ILE A 94 -11.66 -29.19 -19.09
CA ILE A 94 -10.51 -28.96 -19.97
C ILE A 94 -9.36 -28.51 -19.10
N ASP A 95 -8.21 -29.14 -19.28
CA ASP A 95 -6.97 -28.71 -18.64
C ASP A 95 -6.21 -27.74 -19.57
N PRO A 96 -6.20 -26.43 -19.29
CA PRO A 96 -5.52 -25.45 -20.12
C PRO A 96 -3.99 -25.47 -19.99
N ILE A 97 -3.41 -26.34 -19.15
CA ILE A 97 -1.96 -26.55 -19.07
C ILE A 97 -1.51 -27.58 -20.10
N SER A 98 -2.15 -28.75 -20.13
CA SER A 98 -1.87 -29.77 -21.16
C SER A 98 -2.36 -29.36 -22.55
N GLN A 99 -3.45 -28.58 -22.63
CA GLN A 99 -3.99 -28.07 -23.87
C GLN A 99 -4.06 -26.54 -23.85
N PRO A 100 -2.98 -25.84 -24.21
CA PRO A 100 -2.91 -24.39 -24.07
C PRO A 100 -3.98 -23.65 -24.90
N PRO A 101 -4.51 -22.53 -24.39
CA PRO A 101 -5.45 -21.68 -25.11
C PRO A 101 -4.79 -20.90 -26.25
N ASP A 102 -5.59 -20.45 -27.21
CA ASP A 102 -5.19 -19.47 -28.22
C ASP A 102 -4.95 -18.12 -27.55
N CYS A 103 -3.68 -17.72 -27.56
CA CYS A 103 -3.19 -16.46 -27.04
C CYS A 103 -3.95 -15.23 -27.57
N ARG A 104 -4.43 -15.26 -28.82
CA ARG A 104 -5.16 -14.14 -29.41
C ARG A 104 -6.53 -13.95 -28.76
N LEU A 105 -7.18 -15.04 -28.35
CA LEU A 105 -8.46 -14.97 -27.64
C LEU A 105 -8.26 -14.45 -26.22
N LEU A 106 -7.20 -14.89 -25.54
CA LEU A 106 -6.81 -14.36 -24.24
C LEU A 106 -6.48 -12.86 -24.31
N ASP A 107 -5.73 -12.41 -25.32
CA ASP A 107 -5.37 -11.00 -25.50
C ASP A 107 -6.61 -10.13 -25.79
N ARG A 108 -7.58 -10.65 -26.56
CA ARG A 108 -8.86 -9.98 -26.82
C ARG A 108 -9.74 -9.86 -25.58
N TRP A 109 -9.73 -10.86 -24.69
CA TRP A 109 -10.44 -10.78 -23.41
C TRP A 109 -9.72 -9.92 -22.37
N GLY A 110 -8.38 -9.92 -22.41
CA GLY A 110 -7.53 -9.23 -21.46
C GLY A 110 -6.99 -10.18 -20.37
N PRO A 111 -5.66 -10.37 -20.28
CA PRO A 111 -5.06 -11.28 -19.29
C PRO A 111 -5.39 -10.92 -17.82
N SER A 112 -5.41 -9.63 -17.46
CA SER A 112 -5.81 -9.20 -16.11
C SER A 112 -7.26 -9.56 -15.81
N LEU A 113 -8.16 -9.41 -16.78
CA LEU A 113 -9.57 -9.76 -16.63
C LEU A 113 -9.76 -11.28 -16.53
N ALA A 114 -8.98 -12.06 -17.28
CA ALA A 114 -8.95 -13.52 -17.19
C ALA A 114 -8.61 -13.98 -15.76
N LEU A 115 -7.59 -13.39 -15.15
CA LEU A 115 -7.16 -13.69 -13.78
C LEU A 115 -8.15 -13.23 -12.69
N ARG A 116 -8.90 -12.16 -12.97
CA ARG A 116 -9.87 -11.58 -12.03
C ARG A 116 -11.17 -12.38 -12.00
N GLU A 117 -11.71 -12.65 -13.18
CA GLU A 117 -13.00 -13.34 -13.33
C GLU A 117 -12.82 -14.86 -13.37
N MET A 118 -11.60 -15.37 -13.49
CA MET A 118 -11.28 -16.79 -13.71
C MET A 118 -11.99 -17.32 -14.98
N ILE A 119 -11.84 -16.57 -16.07
CA ILE A 119 -12.39 -16.84 -17.40
C ILE A 119 -11.23 -16.89 -18.38
N LEU A 120 -11.12 -17.99 -19.12
CA LEU A 120 -10.07 -18.22 -20.11
C LEU A 120 -10.69 -18.65 -21.45
N PRO A 121 -10.78 -17.73 -22.42
CA PRO A 121 -11.10 -18.10 -23.80
C PRO A 121 -10.06 -19.10 -24.31
N TRP A 122 -10.52 -20.29 -24.73
CA TRP A 122 -9.63 -21.41 -25.00
C TRP A 122 -9.32 -21.56 -26.49
N ARG A 123 -10.32 -21.86 -27.32
CA ARG A 123 -10.14 -21.97 -28.78
C ARG A 123 -11.45 -21.82 -29.52
N GLU A 124 -11.34 -21.44 -30.79
CA GLU A 124 -12.45 -21.50 -31.73
C GLU A 124 -12.63 -22.94 -32.22
N THR A 125 -13.88 -23.37 -32.28
CA THR A 125 -14.31 -24.66 -32.84
C THR A 125 -15.39 -24.39 -33.89
N GLY A 126 -15.71 -25.37 -34.73
CA GLY A 126 -16.73 -25.21 -35.79
C GLY A 126 -18.13 -24.80 -35.29
N GLY A 127 -18.38 -24.85 -33.97
CA GLY A 127 -19.62 -24.40 -33.33
C GLY A 127 -19.48 -23.18 -32.40
N GLY A 128 -18.35 -22.47 -32.42
CA GLY A 128 -18.10 -21.28 -31.60
C GLY A 128 -16.84 -21.37 -30.73
N THR A 129 -16.61 -20.35 -29.90
CA THR A 129 -15.46 -20.26 -29.00
C THR A 129 -15.74 -20.99 -27.69
N VAL A 130 -14.89 -21.94 -27.34
CA VAL A 130 -14.94 -22.58 -26.01
C VAL A 130 -14.27 -21.68 -24.99
N VAL A 131 -14.94 -21.45 -23.86
CA VAL A 131 -14.49 -20.59 -22.77
C VAL A 131 -14.41 -21.42 -21.49
N ILE A 132 -13.20 -21.53 -20.94
CA ILE A 132 -12.96 -22.24 -19.67
C ILE A 132 -13.25 -21.29 -18.51
N VAL A 133 -14.05 -21.73 -17.54
CA VAL A 133 -14.38 -20.97 -16.33
C VAL A 133 -14.19 -21.80 -15.06
N ALA A 134 -13.90 -21.13 -13.94
CA ALA A 134 -13.80 -21.81 -12.65
C ALA A 134 -15.15 -22.24 -12.06
N GLU A 135 -16.21 -21.50 -12.37
CA GLU A 135 -17.57 -21.76 -11.86
C GLU A 135 -18.57 -21.48 -13.01
N ALA A 136 -19.56 -22.35 -13.20
CA ALA A 136 -20.52 -22.23 -14.29
C ALA A 136 -21.35 -20.93 -14.21
N GLU A 137 -21.63 -20.46 -13.01
CA GLU A 137 -22.36 -19.21 -12.78
C GLU A 137 -21.58 -17.98 -13.24
N VAL A 138 -20.24 -18.04 -13.21
CA VAL A 138 -19.39 -16.97 -13.74
C VAL A 138 -19.60 -16.83 -15.24
N PHE A 139 -19.63 -17.94 -15.96
CA PHE A 139 -19.91 -17.94 -17.40
C PHE A 139 -21.28 -17.30 -17.69
N LEU A 140 -22.32 -17.70 -16.96
CA LEU A 140 -23.67 -17.14 -17.15
C LEU A 140 -23.72 -15.63 -16.95
N ARG A 141 -22.99 -15.10 -15.96
CA ARG A 141 -22.92 -13.63 -15.72
C ARG A 141 -22.22 -12.87 -16.84
N HIS A 142 -21.22 -13.47 -17.47
CA HIS A 142 -20.41 -12.82 -18.51
C HIS A 142 -20.80 -13.21 -19.93
N LYS A 143 -21.78 -14.11 -20.10
CA LYS A 143 -22.17 -14.69 -21.39
C LYS A 143 -22.39 -13.63 -22.47
N SER A 144 -23.21 -12.60 -22.20
CA SER A 144 -23.50 -11.56 -23.21
C SER A 144 -22.26 -10.79 -23.66
N HIS A 145 -21.30 -10.56 -22.76
CA HIS A 145 -20.04 -9.89 -23.10
C HIS A 145 -19.12 -10.84 -23.89
N LEU A 146 -19.02 -12.09 -23.45
CA LEU A 146 -18.27 -13.12 -24.18
C LEU A 146 -18.84 -13.30 -25.60
N GLU A 147 -20.16 -13.29 -25.76
CA GLU A 147 -20.81 -13.40 -27.08
C GLU A 147 -20.57 -12.18 -27.96
N ALA A 148 -20.56 -10.98 -27.38
CA ALA A 148 -20.23 -9.76 -28.12
C ALA A 148 -18.78 -9.75 -28.64
N LEU A 149 -17.85 -10.39 -27.93
CA LEU A 149 -16.44 -10.47 -28.33
C LEU A 149 -16.15 -11.65 -29.27
N PHE A 150 -16.72 -12.81 -28.97
CA PHE A 150 -16.30 -14.09 -29.56
C PHE A 150 -17.39 -14.77 -30.41
N GLY A 151 -18.58 -14.15 -30.54
CA GLY A 151 -19.71 -14.78 -31.23
C GLY A 151 -20.33 -15.89 -30.38
N GLN A 152 -20.65 -17.04 -30.96
CA GLN A 152 -21.19 -18.14 -30.18
C GLN A 152 -20.16 -18.68 -29.19
N VAL A 153 -20.51 -18.81 -27.90
CA VAL A 153 -19.60 -19.30 -26.85
C VAL A 153 -20.14 -20.52 -26.12
N MET A 154 -19.24 -21.45 -25.77
CA MET A 154 -19.55 -22.69 -25.06
C MET A 154 -18.70 -22.81 -23.79
N PRO A 155 -19.28 -23.12 -22.62
CA PRO A 155 -18.53 -23.23 -21.38
C PRO A 155 -17.82 -24.57 -21.24
N ALA A 156 -16.63 -24.52 -20.64
CA ALA A 156 -15.91 -25.65 -20.09
C ALA A 156 -15.43 -25.31 -18.66
N LEU A 157 -15.14 -26.32 -17.83
CA LEU A 157 -14.65 -26.10 -16.48
C LEU A 157 -13.18 -26.45 -16.32
N ALA A 158 -12.49 -25.68 -15.49
CA ALA A 158 -11.17 -25.99 -14.94
C ALA A 158 -11.04 -25.40 -13.55
N SER A 159 -10.07 -25.85 -12.76
CA SER A 159 -9.83 -25.23 -11.45
C SER A 159 -9.34 -23.78 -11.61
N ALA A 160 -9.66 -22.91 -10.65
CA ALA A 160 -9.20 -21.53 -10.67
C ALA A 160 -7.66 -21.44 -10.65
N GLU A 161 -7.00 -22.38 -9.97
CA GLU A 161 -5.56 -22.52 -9.92
C GLU A 161 -4.98 -22.81 -11.31
N THR A 162 -5.53 -23.79 -12.03
CA THR A 162 -5.07 -24.17 -13.38
C THR A 162 -5.31 -23.06 -14.40
N ILE A 163 -6.44 -22.35 -14.31
CA ILE A 163 -6.70 -21.16 -15.15
C ILE A 163 -5.65 -20.07 -14.89
N ALA A 164 -5.39 -19.76 -13.62
CA ALA A 164 -4.42 -18.74 -13.25
C ALA A 164 -3.00 -19.11 -13.71
N GLU A 165 -2.61 -20.37 -13.54
CA GLU A 165 -1.31 -20.90 -13.99
C GLU A 165 -1.16 -20.81 -15.51
N SER A 166 -2.19 -21.17 -16.28
CA SER A 166 -2.17 -21.07 -17.75
C SER A 166 -2.05 -19.62 -18.24
N VAL A 167 -2.77 -18.68 -17.62
CA VAL A 167 -2.67 -17.26 -17.98
C VAL A 167 -1.29 -16.70 -17.61
N LEU A 168 -0.75 -17.06 -16.43
CA LEU A 168 0.58 -16.61 -16.00
C LEU A 168 1.70 -17.20 -16.85
N SER A 169 1.60 -18.45 -17.29
CA SER A 169 2.61 -19.06 -18.17
C SER A 169 2.64 -18.41 -19.55
N LEU A 170 1.48 -17.97 -20.07
CA LEU A 170 1.38 -17.33 -21.39
C LEU A 170 1.62 -15.83 -21.39
N ARG A 171 1.23 -15.13 -20.31
CA ARG A 171 1.20 -13.65 -20.26
C ARG A 171 1.77 -13.06 -18.97
N GLY A 172 2.45 -13.84 -18.14
CA GLY A 172 3.08 -13.39 -16.89
C GLY A 172 4.02 -12.20 -17.10
N ALA A 173 4.89 -12.25 -18.11
CA ALA A 173 5.82 -11.16 -18.42
C ALA A 173 5.12 -9.85 -18.86
N ALA A 174 4.01 -9.97 -19.60
CA ALA A 174 3.21 -8.80 -20.00
C ALA A 174 2.48 -8.19 -18.81
N LEU A 175 1.92 -9.03 -17.94
CA LEU A 175 1.28 -8.62 -16.68
C LEU A 175 2.27 -7.98 -15.71
N ASP A 176 3.49 -8.51 -15.62
CA ASP A 176 4.57 -7.94 -14.81
C ASP A 176 4.96 -6.54 -15.31
N ARG A 177 5.17 -6.40 -16.63
CA ARG A 177 5.46 -5.09 -17.23
C ARG A 177 4.32 -4.10 -16.98
N ALA A 178 3.08 -4.53 -17.19
CA ALA A 178 1.91 -3.71 -16.91
C ALA A 178 1.89 -3.26 -15.44
N ALA A 179 2.18 -4.15 -14.48
CA ALA A 179 2.26 -3.82 -13.06
C ALA A 179 3.39 -2.84 -12.72
N GLN A 180 4.51 -2.87 -13.44
CA GLN A 180 5.60 -1.90 -13.29
C GLN A 180 5.27 -0.54 -13.92
N GLU A 181 4.44 -0.52 -14.96
CA GLU A 181 4.22 0.64 -15.80
C GLU A 181 2.91 1.41 -15.54
N ARG A 182 2.06 0.94 -14.59
CA ARG A 182 0.71 1.47 -14.37
C ARG A 182 0.59 2.98 -14.10
N VAL A 183 1.51 3.54 -13.31
CA VAL A 183 1.50 4.98 -12.98
C VAL A 183 2.01 5.75 -14.20
N ASP A 184 1.41 6.90 -14.51
CA ASP A 184 1.85 7.76 -15.62
C ASP A 184 3.33 8.15 -15.47
N GLU A 185 4.05 8.30 -16.59
CA GLU A 185 5.51 8.55 -16.54
C GLU A 185 5.84 9.89 -15.88
N SER A 186 4.99 10.90 -16.05
CA SER A 186 5.18 12.21 -15.45
C SER A 186 5.14 12.17 -13.91
N GLU A 187 4.44 11.20 -13.33
CA GLU A 187 4.28 11.01 -11.89
C GLU A 187 5.00 9.75 -11.36
N SER A 188 5.80 9.06 -12.18
CA SER A 188 6.55 7.86 -11.79
C SER A 188 8.06 8.12 -11.63
N CYS A 189 8.66 7.41 -10.68
CA CYS A 189 10.08 7.38 -10.39
C CYS A 189 10.91 6.63 -11.45
N ARG A 190 10.29 5.90 -12.39
CA ARG A 190 10.97 4.99 -13.33
C ARG A 190 12.03 5.63 -14.23
N SER A 191 11.91 6.93 -14.46
CA SER A 191 12.87 7.72 -15.25
C SER A 191 13.88 8.51 -14.42
N LEU A 192 13.79 8.50 -13.08
CA LEU A 192 14.70 9.28 -12.22
C LEU A 192 16.17 8.87 -12.41
N ALA A 193 16.43 7.56 -12.44
CA ALA A 193 17.80 7.03 -12.54
C ALA A 193 18.46 7.33 -13.90
N ARG A 194 17.65 7.52 -14.96
CA ARG A 194 18.12 7.80 -16.33
C ARG A 194 18.01 9.28 -16.70
N GLY A 195 17.42 10.10 -15.83
CA GLY A 195 17.21 11.52 -16.07
C GLY A 195 18.38 12.39 -15.64
N ALA A 196 18.19 13.71 -15.66
CA ALA A 196 19.21 14.68 -15.25
C ALA A 196 19.43 14.75 -13.72
N LEU A 197 18.59 14.08 -12.91
CA LEU A 197 18.64 14.21 -11.45
C LEU A 197 19.97 13.77 -10.83
N PRO A 198 20.56 12.60 -11.15
CA PRO A 198 21.86 12.23 -10.60
C PRO A 198 22.96 13.23 -10.95
N ILE A 199 22.91 13.80 -12.17
CA ILE A 199 23.85 14.84 -12.62
C ILE A 199 23.71 16.09 -11.73
N TRP A 200 22.49 16.58 -11.54
CA TRP A 200 22.24 17.76 -10.69
C TRP A 200 22.61 17.52 -9.23
N LEU A 201 22.38 16.32 -8.70
CA LEU A 201 22.80 15.96 -7.34
C LEU A 201 24.33 15.92 -7.21
N CYS A 202 25.04 15.33 -8.18
CA CYS A 202 26.50 15.31 -8.21
C CYS A 202 27.09 16.72 -8.35
N LEU A 203 26.52 17.56 -9.23
CA LEU A 203 26.93 18.96 -9.37
C LEU A 203 26.66 19.75 -8.07
N GLY A 204 25.51 19.54 -7.43
CA GLY A 204 25.19 20.15 -6.14
C GLY A 204 26.18 19.76 -5.05
N LEU A 205 26.55 18.47 -4.97
CA LEU A 205 27.56 17.99 -4.04
C LEU A 205 28.95 18.58 -4.35
N LEU A 206 29.34 18.63 -5.62
CA LEU A 206 30.62 19.23 -6.03
C LEU A 206 30.69 20.71 -5.67
N MET A 207 29.61 21.47 -5.91
CA MET A 207 29.52 22.88 -5.53
C MET A 207 29.58 23.06 -4.01
N LEU A 208 28.90 22.21 -3.25
CA LEU A 208 28.97 22.21 -1.79
C LEU A 208 30.40 21.96 -1.30
N MET A 209 31.07 20.94 -1.83
CA MET A 209 32.46 20.62 -1.49
C MET A 209 33.43 21.75 -1.87
N ALA A 210 33.27 22.34 -3.07
CA ALA A 210 34.05 23.48 -3.51
C ALA A 210 33.83 24.70 -2.59
N GLY A 211 32.58 24.97 -2.19
CA GLY A 211 32.26 26.02 -1.23
C GLY A 211 32.92 25.80 0.14
N LEU A 212 32.90 24.57 0.65
CA LEU A 212 33.55 24.21 1.90
C LEU A 212 35.09 24.33 1.85
N VAL A 213 35.71 24.18 0.69
CA VAL A 213 37.17 24.32 0.52
C VAL A 213 37.57 25.78 0.26
N ILE A 214 36.85 26.48 -0.62
CA ILE A 214 37.22 27.82 -1.10
C ILE A 214 36.68 28.91 -0.17
N LEU A 215 35.44 28.80 0.29
CA LEU A 215 34.74 29.80 1.12
C LEU A 215 34.08 29.13 2.35
N PRO A 216 34.85 28.48 3.24
CA PRO A 216 34.33 27.66 4.33
C PRO A 216 33.37 28.43 5.26
N GLN A 217 33.74 29.64 5.67
CA GLN A 217 32.93 30.44 6.60
C GLN A 217 31.58 30.84 5.99
N ILE A 218 31.57 31.34 4.75
CA ILE A 218 30.34 31.73 4.05
C ILE A 218 29.45 30.52 3.83
N THR A 219 30.03 29.40 3.41
CA THR A 219 29.29 28.15 3.18
C THR A 219 28.66 27.62 4.47
N LEU A 220 29.42 27.60 5.58
CA LEU A 220 28.89 27.19 6.88
C LEU A 220 27.79 28.13 7.40
N VAL A 221 27.93 29.45 7.20
CA VAL A 221 26.88 30.42 7.53
C VAL A 221 25.63 30.16 6.71
N ALA A 222 25.75 29.98 5.39
CA ALA A 222 24.61 29.71 4.51
C ALA A 222 23.88 28.42 4.88
N LEU A 223 24.63 27.34 5.14
CA LEU A 223 24.06 26.06 5.61
C LEU A 223 23.39 26.21 6.97
N THR A 224 23.97 27.00 7.88
CA THR A 224 23.38 27.25 9.20
C THR A 224 22.08 28.04 9.07
N LEU A 225 22.04 29.10 8.28
CA LEU A 225 20.83 29.89 8.05
C LEU A 225 19.72 29.03 7.42
N TRP A 226 20.07 28.17 6.47
CA TRP A 226 19.14 27.20 5.89
C TRP A 226 18.65 26.15 6.92
N ALA A 227 19.55 25.62 7.74
CA ALA A 227 19.22 24.65 8.78
C ALA A 227 18.30 25.27 9.84
N VAL A 228 18.55 26.51 10.26
CA VAL A 228 17.71 27.25 11.21
C VAL A 228 16.37 27.61 10.60
N LEU A 229 16.33 28.09 9.34
CA LEU A 229 15.08 28.35 8.63
C LEU A 229 14.21 27.09 8.54
N THR A 230 14.80 25.97 8.13
CA THR A 230 14.06 24.70 8.01
C THR A 230 13.65 24.14 9.37
N LEU A 231 14.43 24.38 10.44
CA LEU A 231 14.07 24.03 11.82
C LEU A 231 12.85 24.83 12.30
N VAL A 232 12.85 26.15 12.06
CA VAL A 232 11.74 27.04 12.39
C VAL A 232 10.48 26.64 11.62
N LEU A 233 10.59 26.40 10.31
CA LEU A 233 9.45 25.97 9.49
C LEU A 233 8.93 24.58 9.89
N ALA A 234 9.80 23.63 10.20
CA ALA A 234 9.41 22.31 10.70
C ALA A 234 8.68 22.43 12.03
N THR A 235 9.21 23.23 12.96
CA THR A 235 8.63 23.44 14.28
C THR A 235 7.29 24.16 14.18
N LEU A 236 7.16 25.14 13.28
CA LEU A 236 5.90 25.81 13.00
C LEU A 236 4.85 24.82 12.48
N LEU A 237 5.21 24.01 11.49
CA LEU A 237 4.31 23.01 10.91
C LEU A 237 3.89 21.97 11.95
N LYS A 238 4.84 21.43 12.73
CA LYS A 238 4.56 20.46 13.80
C LYS A 238 3.65 21.05 14.88
N SER A 239 3.93 22.28 15.32
CA SER A 239 3.13 22.98 16.33
C SER A 239 1.72 23.27 15.82
N ALA A 240 1.59 23.78 14.59
CA ALA A 240 0.30 24.02 13.95
C ALA A 240 -0.50 22.72 13.76
N ALA A 241 0.15 21.64 13.31
CA ALA A 241 -0.48 20.34 13.16
C ALA A 241 -0.93 19.77 14.52
N MET A 242 -0.10 19.83 15.54
CA MET A 242 -0.44 19.40 16.90
C MET A 242 -1.65 20.19 17.45
N LEU A 243 -1.63 21.52 17.34
CA LEU A 243 -2.76 22.35 17.76
C LEU A 243 -4.02 22.00 16.97
N ALA A 244 -3.93 21.91 15.63
CA ALA A 244 -5.01 21.47 14.78
C ALA A 244 -5.58 20.11 15.22
N ALA A 245 -4.71 19.16 15.58
CA ALA A 245 -5.11 17.82 15.98
C ALA A 245 -5.88 17.76 17.30
N LEU A 246 -5.56 18.67 18.22
CA LEU A 246 -6.19 18.78 19.54
C LEU A 246 -7.54 19.48 19.49
N PHE A 247 -7.85 20.25 18.44
CA PHE A 247 -9.18 20.81 18.29
C PHE A 247 -10.23 19.69 18.15
N PRO A 248 -11.40 19.82 18.82
CA PRO A 248 -12.45 18.83 18.76
C PRO A 248 -12.80 18.48 17.33
N ALA A 249 -12.77 17.18 17.01
CA ALA A 249 -13.30 16.72 15.74
C ALA A 249 -14.78 17.12 15.68
N ARG A 250 -15.22 17.53 14.48
CA ARG A 250 -16.65 17.79 14.24
C ARG A 250 -17.41 16.52 14.62
N ARG A 251 -18.39 16.65 15.52
CA ARG A 251 -19.18 15.50 15.99
C ARG A 251 -19.69 14.74 14.78
N GLU A 252 -19.34 13.46 14.72
CA GLU A 252 -19.83 12.59 13.66
C GLU A 252 -21.33 12.38 13.86
N GLY A 253 -22.06 12.37 12.75
CA GLY A 253 -23.47 11.97 12.77
C GLY A 253 -23.63 10.52 13.23
N PRO A 254 -24.88 10.09 13.47
CA PRO A 254 -25.16 8.70 13.81
C PRO A 254 -24.55 7.75 12.76
N ARG A 255 -24.10 6.57 13.20
CA ARG A 255 -23.55 5.55 12.30
C ARG A 255 -24.59 5.22 11.23
N PRO A 256 -24.24 5.28 9.94
CA PRO A 256 -25.20 5.02 8.89
C PRO A 256 -25.64 3.55 8.93
N ILE A 257 -26.93 3.32 8.71
CA ILE A 257 -27.45 1.96 8.48
C ILE A 257 -27.12 1.60 7.03
N ILE A 258 -26.23 0.62 6.85
CA ILE A 258 -25.80 0.17 5.54
C ILE A 258 -26.60 -1.08 5.17
N ALA A 259 -27.60 -0.92 4.31
CA ALA A 259 -28.47 -2.03 3.88
C ALA A 259 -27.71 -3.13 3.14
N ARG A 260 -26.65 -2.78 2.40
CA ARG A 260 -25.78 -3.71 1.66
C ARG A 260 -24.33 -3.38 1.90
N LEU A 261 -23.65 -4.23 2.66
CA LEU A 261 -22.22 -4.11 2.91
C LEU A 261 -21.42 -4.38 1.62
N PRO A 262 -20.39 -3.58 1.32
CA PRO A 262 -19.53 -3.81 0.15
C PRO A 262 -18.57 -4.98 0.37
N VAL A 263 -18.10 -5.58 -0.72
CA VAL A 263 -16.93 -6.45 -0.67
C VAL A 263 -15.69 -5.58 -0.41
N VAL A 264 -14.84 -6.00 0.53
CA VAL A 264 -13.56 -5.39 0.86
C VAL A 264 -12.45 -6.37 0.52
N SER A 265 -11.52 -5.98 -0.34
CA SER A 265 -10.31 -6.75 -0.59
C SER A 265 -9.17 -6.23 0.28
N VAL A 266 -8.37 -7.09 0.88
CA VAL A 266 -7.18 -6.71 1.65
C VAL A 266 -5.98 -7.46 1.11
N MET A 267 -4.96 -6.74 0.69
CA MET A 267 -3.72 -7.33 0.19
C MET A 267 -2.68 -7.39 1.30
N VAL A 268 -2.02 -8.53 1.41
CA VAL A 268 -0.93 -8.76 2.38
C VAL A 268 0.28 -9.28 1.61
N PRO A 269 1.27 -8.42 1.28
CA PRO A 269 2.47 -8.84 0.59
C PRO A 269 3.42 -9.56 1.55
N LEU A 270 3.88 -10.73 1.12
CA LEU A 270 4.74 -11.63 1.87
C LEU A 270 6.01 -11.92 1.07
N TYR A 271 7.16 -11.90 1.74
CA TYR A 271 8.43 -12.27 1.09
C TYR A 271 9.44 -12.82 2.10
N ARG A 272 9.76 -14.11 2.01
CA ARG A 272 10.64 -14.87 2.90
C ARG A 272 10.17 -14.85 4.37
N GLU A 273 8.89 -15.14 4.60
CA GLU A 273 8.24 -15.04 5.91
C GLU A 273 7.73 -16.41 6.42
N GLU A 274 8.65 -17.33 6.76
CA GLU A 274 8.29 -18.69 7.16
C GLU A 274 7.47 -18.76 8.45
N SER A 275 7.88 -18.01 9.47
CA SER A 275 7.30 -18.08 10.83
C SER A 275 6.00 -17.29 11.00
N ILE A 276 5.71 -16.35 10.08
CA ILE A 276 4.61 -15.39 10.27
C ILE A 276 3.28 -15.89 9.71
N ALA A 277 3.28 -16.85 8.78
CA ALA A 277 2.08 -17.28 8.07
C ALA A 277 0.94 -17.71 9.01
N ALA A 278 1.22 -18.57 10.00
CA ALA A 278 0.21 -19.04 10.95
C ALA A 278 -0.30 -17.91 11.86
N ARG A 279 0.59 -17.02 12.31
CA ARG A 279 0.25 -15.88 13.17
C ARG A 279 -0.58 -14.84 12.42
N LEU A 280 -0.20 -14.55 11.18
CA LEU A 280 -0.94 -13.67 10.28
C LEU A 280 -2.35 -14.19 10.06
N VAL A 281 -2.52 -15.48 9.71
CA VAL A 281 -3.84 -16.08 9.53
C VAL A 281 -4.68 -15.92 10.80
N SER A 282 -4.13 -16.25 11.97
CA SER A 282 -4.82 -16.09 13.25
C SER A 282 -5.22 -14.63 13.55
N ARG A 283 -4.36 -13.65 13.23
CA ARG A 283 -4.66 -12.22 13.40
C ARG A 283 -5.79 -11.77 12.48
N LEU A 284 -5.76 -12.18 11.22
CA LEU A 284 -6.77 -11.82 10.23
C LEU A 284 -8.12 -12.53 10.47
N GLU A 285 -8.11 -13.72 11.06
CA GLU A 285 -9.30 -14.42 11.54
C GLU A 285 -10.04 -13.63 12.64
N ARG A 286 -9.38 -12.73 13.36
CA ARG A 286 -10.05 -11.90 14.38
C ARG A 286 -10.84 -10.73 13.80
N LEU A 287 -10.71 -10.44 12.50
CA LEU A 287 -11.48 -9.38 11.85
C LEU A 287 -12.99 -9.69 11.88
N ASP A 288 -13.75 -8.81 12.50
CA ASP A 288 -15.21 -8.83 12.54
C ASP A 288 -15.78 -8.16 11.28
N TYR A 289 -15.90 -8.94 10.21
CA TYR A 289 -16.63 -8.58 9.00
C TYR A 289 -17.22 -9.85 8.36
N PRO A 290 -18.38 -9.79 7.67
CA PRO A 290 -18.95 -10.97 7.01
C PRO A 290 -17.94 -11.62 6.06
N ARG A 291 -17.65 -12.91 6.25
CA ARG A 291 -16.55 -13.60 5.55
C ARG A 291 -16.76 -13.66 4.04
N ASP A 292 -18.02 -13.77 3.60
CA ASP A 292 -18.37 -13.74 2.17
C ASP A 292 -18.08 -12.39 1.48
N LEU A 293 -17.95 -11.32 2.27
CA LEU A 293 -17.68 -9.96 1.80
C LEU A 293 -16.24 -9.51 2.08
N LEU A 294 -15.40 -10.38 2.64
CA LEU A 294 -13.97 -10.14 2.83
C LEU A 294 -13.18 -10.97 1.81
N ASP A 295 -12.20 -10.36 1.14
CA ASP A 295 -11.33 -11.01 0.15
C ASP A 295 -9.87 -10.69 0.48
N ILE A 296 -9.21 -11.57 1.21
CA ILE A 296 -7.80 -11.42 1.58
C ILE A 296 -6.90 -12.07 0.51
N LEU A 297 -5.97 -11.29 -0.02
CA LEU A 297 -4.98 -11.71 -1.00
C LEU A 297 -3.62 -11.78 -0.31
N LEU A 298 -3.10 -12.98 -0.13
CA LEU A 298 -1.74 -13.22 0.34
C LEU A 298 -0.81 -13.20 -0.88
N VAL A 299 -0.11 -12.09 -1.07
CA VAL A 299 0.66 -11.80 -2.30
C VAL A 299 2.09 -12.28 -2.12
N VAL A 300 2.54 -13.21 -2.96
CA VAL A 300 3.88 -13.83 -2.88
C VAL A 300 4.59 -13.76 -4.21
N GLU A 301 5.91 -13.65 -4.16
CA GLU A 301 6.77 -13.79 -5.34
C GLU A 301 6.80 -15.25 -5.82
N GLU A 302 6.88 -15.46 -7.13
CA GLU A 302 6.96 -16.79 -7.74
C GLU A 302 8.13 -17.62 -7.19
N ASP A 303 9.29 -16.99 -6.94
CA ASP A 303 10.49 -17.65 -6.45
C ASP A 303 10.54 -17.82 -4.91
N ASP A 304 9.54 -17.32 -4.18
CA ASP A 304 9.45 -17.47 -2.72
C ASP A 304 8.86 -18.83 -2.32
N GLN A 305 9.63 -19.89 -2.58
CA GLN A 305 9.23 -21.26 -2.28
C GLN A 305 9.07 -21.54 -0.78
N ILE A 306 9.69 -20.74 0.09
CA ILE A 306 9.60 -20.89 1.54
C ILE A 306 8.20 -20.46 2.00
N THR A 307 7.81 -19.22 1.70
CA THR A 307 6.49 -18.70 2.08
C THR A 307 5.36 -19.47 1.39
N ARG A 308 5.52 -19.84 0.11
CA ARG A 308 4.51 -20.61 -0.63
C ARG A 308 4.24 -21.99 0.01
N ARG A 309 5.28 -22.67 0.49
CA ARG A 309 5.13 -23.95 1.21
C ARG A 309 4.42 -23.76 2.55
N ALA A 310 4.80 -22.73 3.31
CA ALA A 310 4.14 -22.40 4.58
C ALA A 310 2.64 -22.11 4.38
N LEU A 311 2.29 -21.29 3.39
CA LEU A 311 0.89 -20.96 3.07
C LEU A 311 0.09 -22.18 2.59
N LYS A 312 0.70 -23.08 1.81
CA LYS A 312 0.06 -24.32 1.38
C LYS A 312 -0.24 -25.26 2.56
N ALA A 313 0.58 -25.23 3.61
CA ALA A 313 0.38 -26.01 4.82
C ALA A 313 -0.68 -25.42 5.78
N ALA A 314 -0.90 -24.10 5.74
CA ALA A 314 -1.70 -23.36 6.72
C ALA A 314 -3.23 -23.50 6.60
N ALA A 315 -3.75 -24.40 5.74
CA ALA A 315 -5.19 -24.64 5.53
C ALA A 315 -6.04 -23.35 5.43
N LEU A 316 -5.72 -22.49 4.44
CA LEU A 316 -6.34 -21.17 4.30
C LEU A 316 -7.86 -21.25 4.06
N PRO A 317 -8.67 -20.43 4.76
CA PRO A 317 -10.10 -20.37 4.52
C PRO A 317 -10.40 -19.68 3.18
N ARG A 318 -11.59 -19.90 2.61
CA ARG A 318 -11.92 -19.48 1.23
C ARG A 318 -11.86 -17.97 0.98
N TRP A 319 -12.06 -17.16 2.02
CA TRP A 319 -11.94 -15.71 1.97
C TRP A 319 -10.48 -15.23 2.04
N MET A 320 -9.51 -16.14 2.14
CA MET A 320 -8.08 -15.90 1.95
C MET A 320 -7.56 -16.71 0.76
N ARG A 321 -6.75 -16.10 -0.10
CA ARG A 321 -6.14 -16.80 -1.24
C ARG A 321 -4.75 -16.28 -1.57
N VAL A 322 -3.92 -17.19 -2.08
CA VAL A 322 -2.57 -16.87 -2.51
C VAL A 322 -2.62 -16.27 -3.91
N VAL A 323 -1.94 -15.14 -4.10
CA VAL A 323 -1.70 -14.54 -5.41
C VAL A 323 -0.20 -14.58 -5.68
N VAL A 324 0.17 -15.35 -6.69
CA VAL A 324 1.57 -15.46 -7.14
C VAL A 324 1.85 -14.35 -8.14
N VAL A 325 2.84 -13.52 -7.82
CA VAL A 325 3.35 -12.48 -8.72
C VAL A 325 4.44 -13.12 -9.59
N PRO A 326 4.31 -13.04 -10.93
CA PRO A 326 5.27 -13.64 -11.84
C PRO A 326 6.67 -13.01 -11.66
N GLN A 327 7.69 -13.80 -12.00
CA GLN A 327 9.06 -13.32 -12.00
C GLN A 327 9.22 -12.12 -12.95
N GLY A 328 9.92 -11.09 -12.49
CA GLY A 328 10.11 -9.83 -13.19
C GLY A 328 11.46 -9.17 -12.88
N GLY A 329 11.84 -8.17 -13.68
CA GLY A 329 13.11 -7.47 -13.54
C GLY A 329 13.20 -6.57 -12.29
N LEU A 330 12.06 -6.04 -11.85
CA LEU A 330 11.94 -5.26 -10.62
C LEU A 330 11.22 -6.09 -9.57
N LYS A 331 11.75 -6.15 -8.34
CA LYS A 331 11.12 -6.87 -7.22
C LYS A 331 10.88 -5.93 -6.07
N THR A 332 9.68 -5.34 -6.05
CA THR A 332 9.27 -4.34 -5.05
C THR A 332 7.84 -4.59 -4.57
N LYS A 333 7.55 -4.16 -3.33
CA LYS A 333 6.20 -4.17 -2.74
C LYS A 333 5.15 -3.51 -3.67
N PRO A 334 5.33 -2.27 -4.17
CA PRO A 334 4.34 -1.63 -5.05
C PRO A 334 4.05 -2.42 -6.34
N ARG A 335 5.06 -3.07 -6.95
CA ARG A 335 4.83 -3.93 -8.12
C ARG A 335 3.93 -5.12 -7.78
N ALA A 336 4.21 -5.80 -6.67
CA ALA A 336 3.41 -6.92 -6.20
C ALA A 336 1.95 -6.48 -5.90
N LEU A 337 1.77 -5.32 -5.26
CA LEU A 337 0.45 -4.73 -4.99
C LEU A 337 -0.28 -4.38 -6.28
N ASN A 338 0.39 -3.81 -7.28
CA ASN A 338 -0.20 -3.52 -8.60
C ASN A 338 -0.67 -4.78 -9.32
N HIS A 339 0.10 -5.86 -9.26
CA HIS A 339 -0.30 -7.15 -9.82
C HIS A 339 -1.52 -7.73 -9.10
N ALA A 340 -1.54 -7.66 -7.77
CA ALA A 340 -2.65 -8.16 -6.95
C ALA A 340 -3.92 -7.29 -7.05
N LEU A 341 -3.80 -6.00 -7.33
CA LEU A 341 -4.93 -5.06 -7.46
C LEU A 341 -5.94 -5.54 -8.51
N ASP A 342 -5.47 -5.98 -9.67
CA ASP A 342 -6.32 -6.48 -10.74
C ASP A 342 -7.10 -7.73 -10.30
N ARG A 343 -6.58 -8.47 -9.32
CA ARG A 343 -7.23 -9.66 -8.77
C ARG A 343 -8.18 -9.35 -7.63
N CYS A 344 -8.19 -8.15 -7.06
CA CYS A 344 -9.11 -7.79 -5.99
C CYS A 344 -10.57 -7.89 -6.47
N ARG A 345 -11.49 -8.29 -5.59
CA ARG A 345 -12.95 -8.29 -5.84
C ARG A 345 -13.66 -7.08 -5.23
N GLY A 346 -13.07 -6.50 -4.19
CA GLY A 346 -13.66 -5.45 -3.39
C GLY A 346 -13.79 -4.12 -4.11
N SER A 347 -14.81 -3.35 -3.73
CA SER A 347 -14.92 -1.94 -4.10
C SER A 347 -14.05 -1.04 -3.21
N ILE A 348 -13.64 -1.58 -2.06
CA ILE A 348 -12.63 -1.03 -1.15
C ILE A 348 -11.43 -1.98 -1.16
N VAL A 349 -10.23 -1.42 -1.27
CA VAL A 349 -8.97 -2.16 -1.28
C VAL A 349 -8.11 -1.69 -0.11
N GLY A 350 -7.76 -2.61 0.77
CA GLY A 350 -6.89 -2.40 1.94
C GLY A 350 -5.50 -2.99 1.74
N ILE A 351 -4.51 -2.51 2.50
CA ILE A 351 -3.18 -3.10 2.60
C ILE A 351 -2.86 -3.35 4.07
N TYR A 352 -2.36 -4.56 4.35
CA TYR A 352 -1.63 -4.90 5.58
C TYR A 352 -0.24 -5.41 5.25
N ASP A 353 0.70 -5.24 6.18
CA ASP A 353 1.97 -5.94 6.19
C ASP A 353 1.85 -7.28 6.93
N ALA A 354 2.88 -8.14 6.81
CA ALA A 354 2.83 -9.53 7.25
C ALA A 354 2.74 -9.66 8.79
N GLU A 355 3.29 -8.69 9.50
CA GLU A 355 3.36 -8.56 10.95
C GLU A 355 2.17 -7.82 11.55
N ASP A 356 1.23 -7.32 10.75
CA ASP A 356 0.17 -6.47 11.24
C ASP A 356 -0.85 -7.23 12.10
N ALA A 357 -1.26 -6.59 13.19
CA ALA A 357 -2.30 -7.03 14.11
C ALA A 357 -3.42 -5.96 14.15
N PRO A 358 -4.33 -5.92 13.17
CA PRO A 358 -5.39 -4.93 13.10
C PRO A 358 -6.45 -5.14 14.20
N ASP A 359 -7.07 -4.03 14.64
CA ASP A 359 -8.26 -4.08 15.50
C ASP A 359 -9.36 -4.98 14.88
N PRO A 360 -10.07 -5.80 15.68
CA PRO A 360 -11.13 -6.67 15.19
C PRO A 360 -12.21 -5.94 14.36
N ASP A 361 -12.65 -4.76 14.77
CA ASP A 361 -13.74 -4.01 14.12
C ASP A 361 -13.28 -3.06 13.00
N GLN A 362 -12.00 -3.11 12.61
CA GLN A 362 -11.37 -2.15 11.71
C GLN A 362 -12.09 -2.05 10.35
N ILE A 363 -12.41 -3.19 9.73
CA ILE A 363 -13.08 -3.21 8.41
C ILE A 363 -14.47 -2.56 8.48
N ARG A 364 -15.22 -2.78 9.57
CA ARG A 364 -16.53 -2.13 9.78
C ARG A 364 -16.39 -0.61 9.90
N LYS A 365 -15.38 -0.12 10.63
CA LYS A 365 -15.09 1.31 10.75
C LYS A 365 -14.75 1.94 9.40
N VAL A 366 -13.92 1.27 8.60
CA VAL A 366 -13.56 1.69 7.23
C VAL A 366 -14.80 1.80 6.34
N VAL A 367 -15.61 0.75 6.30
CA VAL A 367 -16.83 0.70 5.49
C VAL A 367 -17.84 1.77 5.92
N ALA A 368 -18.07 1.92 7.22
CA ALA A 368 -18.95 2.95 7.76
C ALA A 368 -18.47 4.35 7.38
N ARG A 369 -17.15 4.59 7.44
CA ARG A 369 -16.58 5.89 7.12
C ARG A 369 -16.67 6.23 5.64
N PHE A 370 -16.36 5.30 4.75
CA PHE A 370 -16.54 5.52 3.32
C PHE A 370 -18.01 5.67 2.93
N HIS A 371 -18.93 4.99 3.62
CA HIS A 371 -20.35 5.18 3.36
C HIS A 371 -20.83 6.59 3.77
N ALA A 372 -20.28 7.15 4.85
CA ALA A 372 -20.61 8.48 5.35
C ALA A 372 -19.89 9.63 4.62
N ARG A 373 -19.14 9.36 3.55
CA ARG A 373 -18.34 10.34 2.80
C ARG A 373 -18.57 10.23 1.30
N GLY A 374 -18.41 11.34 0.59
CA GLY A 374 -18.51 11.35 -0.86
C GLY A 374 -17.32 10.67 -1.54
N ALA A 375 -17.31 10.73 -2.87
CA ALA A 375 -16.27 10.13 -3.70
C ALA A 375 -14.91 10.87 -3.60
N GLU A 376 -14.90 12.11 -3.12
CA GLU A 376 -13.70 12.90 -2.89
C GLU A 376 -12.81 12.31 -1.80
N VAL A 377 -13.39 11.63 -0.80
CA VAL A 377 -12.62 10.85 0.19
C VAL A 377 -12.28 9.51 -0.42
N ALA A 378 -11.07 9.41 -0.97
CA ALA A 378 -10.59 8.24 -1.69
C ALA A 378 -9.74 7.31 -0.82
N CYS A 379 -9.17 7.83 0.27
CA CYS A 379 -8.28 7.07 1.15
C CYS A 379 -8.66 7.28 2.63
N LEU A 380 -8.63 6.20 3.39
CA LEU A 380 -8.69 6.20 4.85
C LEU A 380 -7.40 5.59 5.39
N GLN A 381 -6.76 6.31 6.31
CA GLN A 381 -5.56 5.87 7.02
C GLN A 381 -5.91 5.64 8.48
N GLY A 382 -5.66 4.44 8.99
CA GLY A 382 -5.73 4.15 10.42
C GLY A 382 -4.45 4.52 11.16
N ILE A 383 -4.39 4.17 12.44
CA ILE A 383 -3.29 4.46 13.34
C ILE A 383 -2.39 3.22 13.42
N LEU A 384 -1.08 3.42 13.30
CA LEU A 384 -0.11 2.37 13.65
C LEU A 384 0.38 2.57 15.08
N ASP A 385 0.50 1.46 15.79
CA ASP A 385 1.06 1.38 17.13
C ASP A 385 1.84 0.07 17.26
N PHE A 386 2.56 -0.12 18.37
CA PHE A 386 3.39 -1.32 18.54
C PHE A 386 2.83 -2.25 19.61
N TYR A 387 2.89 -3.55 19.34
CA TYR A 387 2.57 -4.58 20.33
C TYR A 387 3.78 -4.97 21.20
N ASN A 388 5.00 -4.58 20.83
CA ASN A 388 6.24 -4.84 21.58
C ASN A 388 6.93 -3.56 22.13
N PRO A 389 6.19 -2.58 22.71
CA PRO A 389 6.73 -1.26 23.05
C PRO A 389 7.77 -1.29 24.17
N THR A 390 7.84 -2.39 24.95
CA THR A 390 8.71 -2.51 26.14
C THR A 390 9.95 -3.37 25.92
N THR A 391 10.19 -3.89 24.71
CA THR A 391 11.30 -4.83 24.45
C THR A 391 12.67 -4.25 24.80
N ASN A 392 13.00 -3.06 24.29
CA ASN A 392 14.25 -2.37 24.59
C ASN A 392 14.16 -0.84 24.39
N TRP A 393 15.29 -0.14 24.50
CA TRP A 393 15.37 1.31 24.31
C TRP A 393 14.85 1.76 22.92
N LEU A 394 15.22 1.05 21.83
CA LEU A 394 14.75 1.41 20.48
C LEU A 394 13.23 1.28 20.36
N SER A 395 12.66 0.15 20.79
CA SER A 395 11.20 -0.07 20.70
C SER A 395 10.40 1.01 21.43
N ARG A 396 10.92 1.50 22.57
CA ARG A 396 10.30 2.57 23.35
C ARG A 396 10.36 3.90 22.61
N CYS A 397 11.52 4.25 22.07
CA CYS A 397 11.68 5.48 21.28
C CYS A 397 10.80 5.45 20.03
N PHE A 398 10.73 4.31 19.34
CA PHE A 398 9.88 4.07 18.18
C PHE A 398 8.39 4.31 18.51
N THR A 399 7.95 3.76 19.65
CA THR A 399 6.57 3.92 20.14
C THR A 399 6.21 5.37 20.43
N VAL A 400 7.08 6.12 21.09
CA VAL A 400 6.85 7.56 21.36
C VAL A 400 6.73 8.34 20.05
N GLU A 401 7.62 8.07 19.08
CA GLU A 401 7.62 8.74 17.79
C GLU A 401 6.32 8.49 17.01
N TYR A 402 5.90 7.22 16.88
CA TYR A 402 4.66 6.85 16.18
C TYR A 402 3.41 7.37 16.87
N ALA A 403 3.40 7.38 18.21
CA ALA A 403 2.31 7.92 18.98
C ALA A 403 2.07 9.40 18.64
N ALA A 404 3.14 10.22 18.56
CA ALA A 404 3.02 11.60 18.09
C ALA A 404 2.65 11.69 16.60
N TRP A 405 3.26 10.85 15.75
CA TRP A 405 3.05 10.88 14.31
C TRP A 405 1.60 10.58 13.90
N PHE A 406 1.03 9.45 14.33
CA PHE A 406 -0.30 9.00 13.91
C PHE A 406 -1.45 9.70 14.64
N ARG A 407 -1.22 10.23 15.85
CA ARG A 407 -2.30 10.82 16.67
C ARG A 407 -2.30 12.35 16.67
N LEU A 408 -1.16 12.97 16.36
CA LEU A 408 -1.04 14.43 16.30
C LEU A 408 -0.65 14.90 14.90
N MET A 409 0.45 14.41 14.35
CA MET A 409 1.01 14.98 13.13
C MET A 409 0.11 14.75 11.91
N LEU A 410 -0.21 13.49 11.56
CA LEU A 410 -1.04 13.20 10.40
C LEU A 410 -2.47 13.76 10.51
N PRO A 411 -3.20 13.60 11.64
CA PRO A 411 -4.51 14.22 11.81
C PRO A 411 -4.44 15.76 11.75
N GLY A 412 -3.35 16.34 12.25
CA GLY A 412 -3.07 17.77 12.20
C GLY A 412 -2.90 18.29 10.78
N LEU A 413 -2.04 17.65 9.98
CA LEU A 413 -1.84 17.97 8.56
C LEU A 413 -3.16 17.90 7.78
N ALA A 414 -3.95 16.84 8.00
CA ALA A 414 -5.24 16.68 7.36
C ALA A 414 -6.24 17.79 7.73
N ARG A 415 -6.28 18.19 9.01
CA ARG A 415 -7.13 19.29 9.50
C ARG A 415 -6.68 20.66 9.00
N LEU A 416 -5.38 20.87 8.79
CA LEU A 416 -4.83 22.06 8.14
C LEU A 416 -5.12 22.10 6.63
N GLY A 417 -5.74 21.05 6.07
CA GLY A 417 -6.04 20.97 4.64
C GLY A 417 -4.81 20.72 3.75
N LEU A 418 -3.70 20.27 4.34
CA LEU A 418 -2.47 19.93 3.63
C LEU A 418 -2.56 18.52 3.02
N ALA A 419 -1.67 18.22 2.07
CA ALA A 419 -1.52 16.88 1.55
C ALA A 419 -0.96 15.96 2.65
N VAL A 420 -1.55 14.78 2.80
CA VAL A 420 -1.17 13.81 3.85
C VAL A 420 -0.23 12.76 3.24
N PRO A 421 1.03 12.66 3.69
CA PRO A 421 1.87 11.53 3.35
C PRO A 421 1.31 10.29 4.05
N LEU A 422 0.96 9.25 3.30
CA LEU A 422 0.40 8.02 3.84
C LEU A 422 1.46 7.24 4.63
N GLY A 423 1.02 6.44 5.61
CA GLY A 423 1.87 5.74 6.57
C GLY A 423 2.03 4.24 6.33
N GLY A 424 2.08 3.79 5.07
CA GLY A 424 2.47 2.43 4.69
C GLY A 424 1.39 1.38 4.77
N THR A 425 0.91 1.10 5.98
CA THR A 425 -0.10 0.07 6.25
C THR A 425 -1.34 0.65 6.93
N THR A 426 -2.40 -0.16 7.05
CA THR A 426 -3.73 0.27 7.52
C THR A 426 -4.30 1.36 6.61
N LEU A 427 -4.10 1.16 5.31
CA LEU A 427 -4.53 2.03 4.25
C LEU A 427 -5.65 1.39 3.47
N PHE A 428 -6.78 2.08 3.39
CA PHE A 428 -7.95 1.63 2.63
C PHE A 428 -8.31 2.64 1.57
N PHE A 429 -8.48 2.18 0.35
CA PHE A 429 -8.77 3.00 -0.81
C PHE A 429 -10.12 2.63 -1.41
N ARG A 430 -10.83 3.63 -1.93
CA ARG A 430 -11.84 3.36 -2.95
C ARG A 430 -11.12 2.85 -4.20
N ARG A 431 -11.45 1.63 -4.62
CA ARG A 431 -10.78 0.97 -5.75
C ARG A 431 -10.77 1.84 -7.00
N ALA A 432 -11.90 2.45 -7.34
CA ALA A 432 -12.02 3.27 -8.55
C ALA A 432 -11.05 4.47 -8.56
N ALA A 433 -10.82 5.11 -7.42
CA ALA A 433 -9.85 6.21 -7.33
C ALA A 433 -8.41 5.69 -7.46
N LEU A 434 -8.10 4.56 -6.80
CA LEU A 434 -6.79 3.92 -6.88
C LEU A 434 -6.45 3.46 -8.31
N GLU A 435 -7.40 2.81 -9.00
CA GLU A 435 -7.23 2.38 -10.40
C GLU A 435 -7.07 3.56 -11.35
N LYS A 436 -7.85 4.64 -11.16
CA LYS A 436 -7.70 5.87 -11.96
C LYS A 436 -6.31 6.49 -11.85
N LEU A 437 -5.65 6.36 -10.71
CA LEU A 437 -4.29 6.87 -10.49
C LEU A 437 -3.18 5.87 -10.90
N GLY A 438 -3.53 4.72 -11.47
CA GLY A 438 -2.57 3.69 -11.83
C GLY A 438 -2.02 2.90 -10.64
N GLY A 439 -2.64 2.95 -9.46
CA GLY A 439 -2.17 2.21 -8.28
C GLY A 439 -0.92 2.82 -7.65
N TRP A 440 0.05 1.96 -7.30
CA TRP A 440 1.30 2.34 -6.64
C TRP A 440 2.42 2.52 -7.66
N ASP A 441 3.33 3.47 -7.45
CA ASP A 441 4.50 3.58 -8.32
C ASP A 441 5.50 2.46 -7.99
N ALA A 442 5.66 1.50 -8.91
CA ALA A 442 6.52 0.33 -8.74
C ALA A 442 7.99 0.69 -8.45
N HIS A 443 8.40 1.90 -8.85
CA HIS A 443 9.77 2.40 -8.76
C HIS A 443 10.00 3.33 -7.56
N ASN A 444 9.01 3.53 -6.68
CA ASN A 444 9.18 4.30 -5.46
C ASN A 444 9.36 3.37 -4.24
N VAL A 445 10.33 3.65 -3.37
CA VAL A 445 10.58 2.86 -2.15
C VAL A 445 9.73 3.30 -0.94
N THR A 446 8.95 4.37 -1.10
CA THR A 446 7.83 4.81 -0.23
C THR A 446 6.62 5.11 -1.12
N GLU A 447 6.04 4.05 -1.68
CA GLU A 447 4.92 4.12 -2.62
C GLU A 447 3.65 4.75 -2.02
N ASP A 448 3.53 4.65 -0.70
CA ASP A 448 2.47 5.17 0.14
C ASP A 448 2.50 6.71 0.21
N ALA A 449 3.64 7.29 0.58
CA ALA A 449 3.82 8.73 0.65
C ALA A 449 3.60 9.38 -0.72
N ASP A 450 4.12 8.76 -1.78
CA ASP A 450 3.87 9.18 -3.16
C ASP A 450 2.38 9.12 -3.54
N LEU A 451 1.70 8.00 -3.26
CA LEU A 451 0.28 7.86 -3.54
C LEU A 451 -0.56 8.90 -2.79
N GLY A 452 -0.19 9.24 -1.55
CA GLY A 452 -0.79 10.34 -0.80
C GLY A 452 -0.71 11.69 -1.53
N MET A 453 0.45 11.98 -2.13
CA MET A 453 0.65 13.20 -2.91
C MET A 453 -0.12 13.17 -4.23
N ARG A 454 -0.12 12.03 -4.95
CA ARG A 454 -0.92 11.86 -6.18
C ARG A 454 -2.42 12.01 -5.90
N LEU A 455 -2.94 11.42 -4.82
CA LEU A 455 -4.34 11.63 -4.40
C LEU A 455 -4.65 13.12 -4.25
N ALA A 456 -3.81 13.87 -3.54
CA ALA A 456 -4.00 15.30 -3.34
C ALA A 456 -3.92 16.11 -4.66
N ARG A 457 -2.98 15.76 -5.56
CA ARG A 457 -2.82 16.39 -6.89
C ARG A 457 -4.05 16.21 -7.78
N HIS A 458 -4.72 15.07 -7.66
CA HIS A 458 -5.93 14.74 -8.42
C HIS A 458 -7.23 15.09 -7.69
N GLY A 459 -7.15 15.95 -6.66
CA GLY A 459 -8.31 16.53 -5.97
C GLY A 459 -8.95 15.62 -4.91
N TYR A 460 -8.39 14.44 -4.68
CA TYR A 460 -8.87 13.54 -3.63
C TYR A 460 -8.41 13.95 -2.24
N ARG A 461 -9.12 13.45 -1.23
CA ARG A 461 -8.87 13.66 0.19
C ARG A 461 -8.59 12.33 0.89
N THR A 462 -7.66 12.40 1.83
CA THR A 462 -7.38 11.33 2.80
C THR A 462 -7.94 11.73 4.15
N GLU A 463 -8.64 10.82 4.82
CA GLU A 463 -9.08 11.02 6.20
C GLU A 463 -8.40 10.02 7.14
N LEU A 464 -8.14 10.48 8.37
CA LEU A 464 -7.60 9.66 9.44
C LEU A 464 -8.77 9.06 10.23
N ILE A 465 -8.71 7.77 10.55
CA ILE A 465 -9.78 7.06 11.27
C ILE A 465 -9.27 6.44 12.57
N GLY A 466 -10.12 6.45 13.59
CA GLY A 466 -9.82 5.94 14.94
C GLY A 466 -9.86 4.41 15.04
N THR A 467 -8.93 3.75 14.36
CA THR A 467 -8.68 2.30 14.46
C THR A 467 -7.18 2.06 14.44
N VAL A 468 -6.72 1.10 15.23
CA VAL A 468 -5.31 0.81 15.43
C VAL A 468 -4.95 -0.50 14.75
N THR A 469 -3.74 -0.55 14.22
CA THR A 469 -3.06 -1.80 13.86
C THR A 469 -1.77 -1.85 14.63
N GLY A 470 -1.58 -2.93 15.39
CA GLY A 470 -0.33 -3.22 16.07
C GLY A 470 0.70 -3.78 15.11
N GLU A 471 1.89 -3.22 15.06
CA GLU A 471 3.04 -3.73 14.30
C GLU A 471 4.22 -4.06 15.24
N GLU A 472 5.27 -4.66 14.68
CA GLU A 472 6.51 -4.93 15.41
C GLU A 472 7.49 -3.75 15.33
N ALA A 473 7.85 -3.18 16.48
CA ALA A 473 8.90 -2.18 16.54
C ALA A 473 10.27 -2.79 16.24
N ASN A 474 11.10 -2.05 15.52
CA ASN A 474 12.47 -2.47 15.24
C ASN A 474 13.37 -2.32 16.48
N CYS A 475 13.80 -3.45 17.02
CA CYS A 475 14.61 -3.50 18.24
C CYS A 475 16.13 -3.50 17.98
N ARG A 476 16.61 -3.36 16.73
CA ARG A 476 18.04 -3.45 16.41
C ARG A 476 18.52 -2.24 15.61
N VAL A 477 19.67 -1.68 15.98
CA VAL A 477 20.21 -0.43 15.40
C VAL A 477 20.41 -0.53 13.89
N ILE A 478 21.10 -1.55 13.39
CA ILE A 478 21.37 -1.67 11.94
C ILE A 478 20.07 -1.84 11.12
N PRO A 479 19.17 -2.78 11.44
CA PRO A 479 17.85 -2.85 10.81
C PRO A 479 17.06 -1.53 10.88
N TRP A 480 17.12 -0.81 12.01
CA TRP A 480 16.45 0.48 12.16
C TRP A 480 17.01 1.52 11.16
N ILE A 481 18.34 1.62 11.02
CA ILE A 481 18.99 2.52 10.07
C ILE A 481 18.58 2.15 8.63
N LYS A 482 18.53 0.85 8.31
CA LYS A 482 18.08 0.36 7.00
C LYS A 482 16.65 0.79 6.70
N GLN A 483 15.73 0.55 7.64
CA GLN A 483 14.32 0.93 7.51
C GLN A 483 14.16 2.43 7.30
N ARG A 484 14.82 3.27 8.12
CA ARG A 484 14.74 4.73 8.00
C ARG A 484 15.40 5.28 6.76
N SER A 485 16.50 4.66 6.31
CA SER A 485 17.16 5.06 5.06
C SER A 485 16.25 4.85 3.86
N ARG A 486 15.45 3.77 3.86
CA ARG A 486 14.43 3.52 2.83
C ARG A 486 13.37 4.63 2.82
N TRP A 487 12.86 5.02 3.99
CA TRP A 487 11.84 6.06 4.08
C TRP A 487 12.35 7.42 3.58
N LEU A 488 13.53 7.83 4.05
CA LEU A 488 14.13 9.10 3.63
C LEU A 488 14.47 9.11 2.13
N LYS A 489 14.97 7.99 1.60
CA LYS A 489 15.22 7.84 0.16
C LYS A 489 13.93 8.00 -0.63
N GLY A 490 12.85 7.34 -0.21
CA GLY A 490 11.56 7.46 -0.85
C GLY A 490 10.98 8.87 -0.77
N TYR A 491 11.22 9.61 0.32
CA TYR A 491 10.85 11.02 0.42
C TYR A 491 11.64 11.88 -0.57
N MET A 492 12.94 11.64 -0.74
CA MET A 492 13.74 12.32 -1.76
C MET A 492 13.24 12.03 -3.18
N MET A 493 12.91 10.76 -3.47
CA MET A 493 12.37 10.34 -4.77
C MET A 493 11.01 10.97 -5.05
N THR A 494 10.10 10.93 -4.07
CA THR A 494 8.78 11.55 -4.15
C THR A 494 8.91 13.05 -4.39
N TYR A 495 9.74 13.76 -3.61
CA TYR A 495 9.98 15.18 -3.81
C TYR A 495 10.50 15.47 -5.24
N ALA A 496 11.51 14.72 -5.69
CA ALA A 496 12.11 14.93 -7.00
C ALA A 496 11.15 14.69 -8.17
N VAL A 497 10.31 13.65 -8.13
CA VAL A 497 9.31 13.39 -9.20
C VAL A 497 8.27 14.49 -9.26
N HIS A 498 7.67 14.84 -8.13
CA HIS A 498 6.61 15.84 -8.09
C HIS A 498 7.12 17.25 -8.45
N MET A 499 8.41 17.53 -8.22
CA MET A 499 9.07 18.79 -8.58
C MET A 499 9.66 18.85 -9.99
N ARG A 500 9.45 17.84 -10.84
CA ARG A 500 9.82 17.91 -12.28
C ARG A 500 9.08 19.04 -13.02
N SER A 501 7.88 19.37 -12.57
CA SER A 501 7.05 20.42 -13.16
C SER A 501 6.36 21.22 -12.05
N PRO A 502 7.08 22.12 -11.35
CA PRO A 502 6.57 22.78 -10.16
C PRO A 502 5.36 23.67 -10.44
N GLY A 503 5.28 24.30 -11.61
CA GLY A 503 4.10 25.06 -12.03
C GLY A 503 2.84 24.20 -12.17
N LEU A 504 2.97 22.97 -12.70
CA LEU A 504 1.86 22.02 -12.78
C LEU A 504 1.46 21.55 -11.38
N LEU A 505 2.43 21.19 -10.54
CA LEU A 505 2.19 20.78 -9.15
C LEU A 505 1.44 21.88 -8.37
N LEU A 506 1.88 23.14 -8.49
CA LEU A 506 1.24 24.30 -7.87
C LEU A 506 -0.21 24.47 -8.35
N ARG A 507 -0.47 24.31 -9.65
CA ARG A 507 -1.83 24.39 -10.22
C ARG A 507 -2.75 23.28 -9.69
N GLN A 508 -2.22 22.06 -9.57
CA GLN A 508 -2.99 20.88 -9.13
C GLN A 508 -3.27 20.89 -7.63
N LEU A 509 -2.28 21.25 -6.80
CA LEU A 509 -2.42 21.31 -5.35
C LEU A 509 -3.07 22.60 -4.85
N GLY A 510 -2.92 23.68 -5.60
CA GLY A 510 -3.13 25.04 -5.08
C GLY A 510 -1.99 25.48 -4.16
N TRP A 511 -1.88 26.79 -3.94
CA TRP A 511 -0.73 27.39 -3.23
C TRP A 511 -0.54 26.86 -1.80
N TRP A 512 -1.64 26.61 -1.07
CA TRP A 512 -1.56 26.19 0.33
C TRP A 512 -1.01 24.77 0.50
N LYS A 513 -1.55 23.80 -0.26
CA LYS A 513 -1.04 22.42 -0.25
C LYS A 513 0.35 22.33 -0.88
N PHE A 514 0.65 23.16 -1.88
CA PHE A 514 1.99 23.26 -2.44
C PHE A 514 3.00 23.75 -1.40
N LEU A 515 2.68 24.80 -0.64
CA LEU A 515 3.52 25.27 0.46
C LEU A 515 3.71 24.18 1.53
N GLY A 516 2.63 23.51 1.93
CA GLY A 516 2.71 22.37 2.85
C GLY A 516 3.60 21.24 2.33
N PHE A 517 3.52 20.92 1.04
CA PHE A 517 4.41 19.97 0.37
C PHE A 517 5.88 20.40 0.47
N GLN A 518 6.18 21.67 0.14
CA GLN A 518 7.55 22.20 0.24
C GLN A 518 8.07 22.11 1.68
N VAL A 519 7.32 22.65 2.65
CA VAL A 519 7.72 22.67 4.05
C VAL A 519 7.89 21.25 4.57
N PHE A 520 6.95 20.34 4.30
CA PHE A 520 7.04 18.97 4.80
C PHE A 520 8.29 18.23 4.29
N PHE A 521 8.49 18.16 2.97
CA PHE A 521 9.59 17.40 2.40
C PHE A 521 10.95 18.07 2.60
N LEU A 522 11.07 19.37 2.31
CA LEU A 522 12.36 20.07 2.40
C LEU A 522 12.86 20.13 3.84
N THR A 523 11.97 20.40 4.81
CA THR A 523 12.41 20.46 6.20
C THR A 523 12.77 19.07 6.72
N THR A 524 11.99 18.02 6.43
CA THR A 524 12.32 16.65 6.85
C THR A 524 13.70 16.22 6.32
N LEU A 525 13.97 16.42 5.03
CA LEU A 525 15.24 16.04 4.43
C LEU A 525 16.41 16.90 4.93
N SER A 526 16.22 18.22 4.99
CA SER A 526 17.28 19.15 5.42
C SER A 526 17.67 18.95 6.88
N GLN A 527 16.70 18.70 7.76
CA GLN A 527 16.95 18.56 9.19
C GLN A 527 17.79 17.33 9.50
N PHE A 528 17.55 16.19 8.83
CA PHE A 528 18.40 15.01 9.02
C PHE A 528 19.77 15.14 8.37
N LEU A 529 19.87 15.78 7.20
CA LEU A 529 21.16 15.97 6.52
C LEU A 529 22.05 17.00 7.22
N LEU A 530 21.47 18.03 7.85
CA LEU A 530 22.19 19.11 8.52
C LEU A 530 22.21 18.97 10.04
N ALA A 531 21.69 17.86 10.58
CA ALA A 531 21.69 17.59 12.02
C ALA A 531 23.08 17.74 12.66
N PRO A 532 24.21 17.28 12.08
CA PRO A 532 25.53 17.48 12.70
C PRO A 532 25.92 18.94 12.86
N LEU A 533 25.55 19.79 11.89
CA LEU A 533 25.78 21.24 11.98
C LEU A 533 24.91 21.89 13.05
N LEU A 534 23.67 21.43 13.23
CA LEU A 534 22.82 21.91 14.31
C LEU A 534 23.33 21.40 15.68
N LEU A 535 23.80 20.16 15.75
CA LEU A 535 24.33 19.56 16.97
C LEU A 535 25.60 20.24 17.46
N SER A 536 26.44 20.82 16.57
CA SER A 536 27.64 21.54 16.99
C SER A 536 27.34 22.79 17.82
N PHE A 537 26.12 23.35 17.74
CA PHE A 537 25.71 24.49 18.57
C PHE A 537 25.51 24.11 20.05
N TRP A 538 25.38 22.81 20.39
CA TRP A 538 25.39 22.35 21.78
C TRP A 538 26.73 22.53 22.49
N ALA A 539 27.79 22.88 21.75
CA ALA A 539 29.06 23.26 22.36
C ALA A 539 28.99 24.65 23.03
N LEU A 540 28.06 25.52 22.62
CA LEU A 540 27.95 26.89 23.14
C LEU A 540 27.61 26.94 24.65
N PRO A 541 26.60 26.21 25.16
CA PRO A 541 26.33 26.18 26.60
C PRO A 541 27.48 25.58 27.44
N LEU A 542 28.40 24.84 26.81
CA LEU A 542 29.59 24.29 27.46
C LEU A 542 30.77 25.28 27.47
N GLY A 543 30.57 26.50 26.96
CA GLY A 543 31.59 27.57 26.95
C GLY A 543 32.50 27.57 25.72
N PHE A 544 32.28 26.69 24.74
CA PHE A 544 33.05 26.72 23.49
C PHE A 544 32.48 27.76 22.53
N GLY A 545 33.35 28.46 21.79
CA GLY A 545 32.93 29.32 20.68
C GLY A 545 32.48 28.51 19.46
N HIS A 546 31.67 29.13 18.59
CA HIS A 546 31.25 28.51 17.33
C HIS A 546 31.66 29.39 16.13
N PRO A 547 32.36 28.84 15.11
CA PRO A 547 32.96 29.63 14.04
C PRO A 547 31.93 30.40 13.21
N VAL A 548 30.71 29.88 13.08
CA VAL A 548 29.61 30.55 12.38
C VAL A 548 29.16 31.82 13.10
N LEU A 549 29.15 31.83 14.44
CA LEU A 549 28.68 32.99 15.20
C LEU A 549 29.62 34.19 15.09
N ALA A 550 30.91 33.95 14.82
CA ALA A 550 31.88 35.02 14.59
C ALA A 550 31.55 35.86 13.34
N MET A 551 30.76 35.33 12.41
CA MET A 551 30.36 35.97 11.16
C MET A 551 28.93 36.53 11.19
N LEU A 552 28.21 36.33 12.29
CA LEU A 552 26.82 36.76 12.44
C LEU A 552 26.70 37.95 13.41
N PRO A 553 25.60 38.71 13.35
CA PRO A 553 25.32 39.74 14.35
C PRO A 553 25.38 39.19 15.78
N THR A 554 25.77 40.02 16.75
CA THR A 554 26.00 39.61 18.14
C THR A 554 24.80 38.94 18.82
N ASN A 555 23.58 39.28 18.39
CA ASN A 555 22.33 38.68 18.89
C ASN A 555 21.92 37.39 18.15
N ALA A 556 22.57 37.02 17.04
CA ALA A 556 22.17 35.87 16.24
C ALA A 556 22.25 34.55 17.02
N GLY A 557 23.26 34.39 17.88
CA GLY A 557 23.38 33.22 18.75
C GLY A 557 22.17 33.06 19.69
N GLN A 558 21.63 34.16 20.21
CA GLN A 558 20.43 34.13 21.05
C GLN A 558 19.19 33.70 20.27
N TRP A 559 18.98 34.24 19.06
CA TRP A 559 17.86 33.87 18.20
C TRP A 559 17.92 32.40 17.77
N ILE A 560 19.11 31.91 17.41
CA ILE A 560 19.34 30.51 17.11
C ILE A 560 18.99 29.66 18.33
N GLY A 561 19.49 30.02 19.51
CA GLY A 561 19.16 29.35 20.78
C GLY A 561 17.66 29.29 21.05
N TRP A 562 16.91 30.37 20.84
CA TRP A 562 15.46 30.38 20.98
C TRP A 562 14.75 29.45 19.99
N ALA A 563 15.19 29.41 18.73
CA ALA A 563 14.65 28.49 17.73
C ALA A 563 14.87 27.02 18.13
N PHE A 564 16.05 26.68 18.66
CA PHE A 564 16.34 25.37 19.21
C PHE A 564 15.44 25.03 20.40
N LEU A 565 15.37 25.89 21.41
CA LEU A 565 14.54 25.67 22.60
C LEU A 565 13.06 25.48 22.24
N TRP A 566 12.56 26.24 21.27
CA TRP A 566 11.20 26.07 20.76
C TRP A 566 11.00 24.73 20.06
N SER A 567 11.95 24.31 19.20
CA SER A 567 11.92 22.99 18.57
C SER A 567 11.92 21.86 19.60
N GLU A 568 12.78 21.94 20.62
CA GLU A 568 12.84 20.93 21.68
C GLU A 568 11.55 20.90 22.51
N ALA A 569 11.01 22.07 22.87
CA ALA A 569 9.72 22.13 23.55
C ALA A 569 8.60 21.49 22.71
N ALA A 570 8.56 21.74 21.41
CA ALA A 570 7.57 21.14 20.52
C ALA A 570 7.74 19.62 20.41
N LEU A 571 8.97 19.11 20.34
CA LEU A 571 9.27 17.68 20.32
C LEU A 571 8.81 17.00 21.62
N LEU A 572 9.17 17.59 22.77
CA LEU A 572 8.85 17.03 24.09
C LEU A 572 7.35 17.06 24.38
N VAL A 573 6.68 18.17 24.10
CA VAL A 573 5.23 18.30 24.28
C VAL A 573 4.50 17.35 23.34
N GLY A 574 4.88 17.29 22.06
CA GLY A 574 4.29 16.39 21.08
C GLY A 574 4.44 14.92 21.45
N GLY A 575 5.64 14.50 21.86
CA GLY A 575 5.89 13.13 22.31
C GLY A 575 5.09 12.76 23.56
N TRP A 576 4.99 13.67 24.53
CA TRP A 576 4.22 13.45 25.76
C TRP A 576 2.70 13.34 25.49
N ILE A 577 2.14 14.26 24.71
CA ILE A 577 0.72 14.22 24.33
C ILE A 577 0.43 12.97 23.50
N GLY A 578 1.27 12.68 22.51
CA GLY A 578 1.15 11.49 21.67
C GLY A 578 1.09 10.21 22.50
N LEU A 579 2.03 10.05 23.43
CA LEU A 579 2.08 8.89 24.33
C LEU A 579 0.85 8.80 25.24
N LYS A 580 0.33 9.91 25.74
CA LYS A 580 -0.95 9.91 26.50
C LYS A 580 -2.12 9.45 25.63
N LEU A 581 -2.19 9.92 24.38
CA LEU A 581 -3.25 9.55 23.44
C LEU A 581 -3.14 8.11 22.95
N SER A 582 -1.96 7.48 23.01
CA SER A 582 -1.83 6.07 22.65
C SER A 582 -2.33 5.11 23.72
N GLY A 583 -2.41 5.56 24.98
CA GLY A 583 -2.78 4.69 26.10
C GLY A 583 -1.68 3.69 26.48
N GLN A 584 -0.50 3.78 25.86
CA GLN A 584 0.65 2.94 26.19
C GLN A 584 1.14 3.26 27.62
N LYS A 585 1.35 2.23 28.44
CA LYS A 585 1.77 2.35 29.84
C LYS A 585 3.28 2.57 29.97
N MET A 586 3.81 3.62 29.33
CA MET A 586 5.24 3.96 29.37
C MET A 586 5.49 5.26 30.15
N SER A 587 6.66 5.34 30.78
CA SER A 587 7.10 6.58 31.45
C SER A 587 7.27 7.72 30.44
N ALA A 588 6.81 8.92 30.80
CA ALA A 588 7.04 10.13 30.03
C ALA A 588 8.54 10.48 29.87
N ALA A 589 9.41 9.95 30.74
CA ALA A 589 10.86 10.12 30.63
C ALA A 589 11.43 9.58 29.30
N TRP A 590 10.75 8.62 28.65
CA TRP A 590 11.16 8.10 27.34
C TRP A 590 11.06 9.15 26.22
N VAL A 591 10.29 10.21 26.43
CA VAL A 591 10.26 11.35 25.50
C VAL A 591 11.60 12.09 25.49
N LEU A 592 12.28 12.18 26.63
CA LEU A 592 13.62 12.78 26.72
C LEU A 592 14.67 11.95 25.96
N MET A 593 14.48 10.63 25.90
CA MET A 593 15.42 9.71 25.22
C MET A 593 15.42 9.86 23.69
N GLN A 594 14.47 10.60 23.12
CA GLN A 594 14.42 10.91 21.69
C GLN A 594 15.68 11.64 21.19
N HIS A 595 16.33 12.46 22.03
CA HIS A 595 17.56 13.18 21.68
C HIS A 595 18.74 12.25 21.38
N LEU A 596 18.80 11.09 22.03
CA LEU A 596 19.83 10.08 21.78
C LEU A 596 19.46 9.15 20.61
N TYR A 597 18.19 9.16 20.21
CA TYR A 597 17.64 8.31 19.17
C TYR A 597 17.74 8.94 17.78
N PHE A 598 17.39 10.23 17.62
CA PHE A 598 17.41 10.91 16.33
C PHE A 598 18.79 11.04 15.64
N PRO A 599 19.95 11.04 16.33
CA PRO A 599 21.25 10.99 15.65
C PRO A 599 21.42 9.77 14.72
N LEU A 600 20.74 8.65 15.01
CA LEU A 600 20.72 7.50 14.10
C LEU A 600 20.05 7.84 12.75
N ALA A 601 19.07 8.75 12.75
CA ALA A 601 18.37 9.17 11.54
C ALA A 601 19.29 9.95 10.58
N THR A 602 20.30 10.65 11.09
CA THR A 602 21.35 11.28 10.29
C THR A 602 22.13 10.25 9.48
N LEU A 603 22.55 9.14 10.11
CA LEU A 603 23.23 8.04 9.42
C LEU A 603 22.33 7.42 8.34
N ALA A 604 21.03 7.27 8.66
CA ALA A 604 20.04 6.80 7.72
C ALA A 604 19.85 7.76 6.54
N ALA A 605 19.89 9.07 6.76
CA ALA A 605 19.78 10.10 5.72
C ALA A 605 20.98 10.10 4.77
N TYR A 606 22.19 9.96 5.28
CA TYR A 606 23.40 9.85 4.44
C TYR A 606 23.41 8.57 3.62
N LYS A 607 23.02 7.44 4.22
CA LYS A 607 22.81 6.18 3.48
C LYS A 607 21.74 6.35 2.40
N ALA A 608 20.62 7.00 2.70
CA ALA A 608 19.55 7.27 1.76
C ALA A 608 20.01 8.09 0.55
N PHE A 609 20.75 9.18 0.81
CA PHE A 609 21.29 10.05 -0.23
C PHE A 609 22.28 9.30 -1.13
N TRP A 610 23.19 8.52 -0.55
CA TRP A 610 24.11 7.67 -1.31
C TRP A 610 23.37 6.63 -2.17
N GLU A 611 22.39 5.94 -1.60
CA GLU A 611 21.59 4.96 -2.33
C GLU A 611 20.74 5.59 -3.44
N MET A 612 20.26 6.81 -3.26
CA MET A 612 19.55 7.54 -4.30
C MET A 612 20.41 7.72 -5.56
N LEU A 613 21.72 7.89 -5.40
CA LEU A 613 22.67 8.05 -6.51
C LEU A 613 23.06 6.71 -7.14
N VAL A 614 23.33 5.68 -6.33
CA VAL A 614 23.97 4.43 -6.81
C VAL A 614 22.95 3.30 -7.03
N LYS A 615 21.89 3.25 -6.24
CA LYS A 615 20.90 2.16 -6.22
C LYS A 615 19.48 2.68 -5.91
N PRO A 616 18.89 3.55 -6.75
CA PRO A 616 17.66 4.27 -6.43
C PRO A 616 16.47 3.35 -6.12
N PHE A 617 16.34 2.25 -6.86
CA PHE A 617 15.22 1.31 -6.72
C PHE A 617 15.51 0.14 -5.76
N TYR A 618 16.67 0.13 -5.11
CA TYR A 618 17.02 -0.95 -4.19
C TYR A 618 16.20 -0.89 -2.90
N TRP A 619 15.62 -2.04 -2.52
CA TRP A 619 14.83 -2.19 -1.31
C TRP A 619 15.60 -2.99 -0.25
N ASP A 620 16.12 -2.30 0.76
CA ASP A 620 16.85 -2.91 1.89
C ASP A 620 15.84 -3.43 2.94
N LYS A 621 15.29 -4.63 2.70
CA LYS A 621 14.26 -5.25 3.56
C LYS A 621 14.82 -5.61 4.95
N THR A 622 14.03 -5.33 5.98
CA THR A 622 14.23 -5.81 7.36
C THR A 622 13.46 -7.11 7.60
N GLN A 623 14.00 -7.98 8.46
CA GLN A 623 13.26 -9.14 8.97
C GLN A 623 12.31 -8.71 10.09
N HIS A 624 11.11 -9.28 10.11
CA HIS A 624 10.10 -9.09 11.16
C HIS A 624 9.76 -10.46 11.80
N GLY A 625 8.93 -10.45 12.85
CA GLY A 625 8.54 -11.61 13.64
C GLY A 625 9.57 -12.10 14.66
N LEU A 626 10.57 -11.29 15.03
CA LEU A 626 11.67 -11.71 15.92
C LEU A 626 11.40 -11.47 17.41
N PHE A 627 10.61 -10.46 17.72
CA PHE A 627 10.23 -9.99 19.05
C PHE A 627 8.72 -10.01 19.24
N ASP A 628 8.06 -10.91 18.51
CA ASP A 628 6.64 -11.21 18.58
C ASP A 628 6.46 -12.39 19.55
N HIS A 629 6.34 -12.05 20.85
CA HIS A 629 6.27 -12.97 21.98
C HIS A 629 4.84 -13.23 22.44
#